data_AF-A0A962MML5-F1
#
_entry.id   AF-A0A962MML5-F1
#
_cell.length_a   1.000
_cell.length_b   1.000
_cell.length_c   1.000
_cell.angle_alpha   90.00
_cell.angle_beta   90.00
_cell.angle_gamma   90.00
#
_symmetry.space_group_name_H-M   'P 1'
#
loop_
_entity.id
_entity.type
_entity.pdbx_description
1 polymer ?
#
loop_
_entity_poly.entity_id
_entity_poly.type
_entity_poly.pdbx_seq_one_letter_code
_entity_poly.pdbx_strand_id
1 'polypeptide(L)'
;DTMIEDKTDLDWSYPNIVLTLSADGWGGPWGKISKYNSFMDEQTRFTAFKLFYRWDEPLMTPKEALGIDGYGEGAFIEVTPNLVIYQ
;
A
#
# COMPACT_ATOMS: atom_id res chain seq x y z
N ASP A 1 -20.77 15.30 -4.37
CA ASP A 1 -19.87 14.16 -4.18
C ASP A 1 -19.72 13.39 -5.47
N THR A 2 -18.72 13.76 -6.27
CA THR A 2 -18.27 13.01 -7.45
C THR A 2 -16.93 12.38 -7.12
N MET A 3 -16.68 11.20 -7.69
CA MET A 3 -15.38 10.53 -7.56
C MET A 3 -14.29 11.44 -8.15
N ILE A 4 -13.14 11.48 -7.49
CA ILE A 4 -11.92 12.11 -8.04
C ILE A 4 -11.27 11.07 -8.96
N GLU A 5 -11.22 11.37 -10.26
CA GLU A 5 -10.72 10.44 -11.28
C GLU A 5 -9.25 10.70 -11.62
N ASP A 6 -8.79 11.96 -11.60
CA ASP A 6 -7.39 12.34 -11.78
C ASP A 6 -6.85 13.15 -10.58
N LYS A 7 -5.55 13.04 -10.31
CA LYS A 7 -4.85 13.85 -9.30
C LYS A 7 -4.93 15.36 -9.60
N THR A 8 -5.13 15.76 -10.85
CA THR A 8 -5.34 17.17 -11.21
C THR A 8 -6.65 17.73 -10.69
N ASP A 9 -7.61 16.87 -10.35
CA ASP A 9 -8.92 17.26 -9.84
C ASP A 9 -8.91 17.50 -8.32
N LEU A 10 -7.79 17.23 -7.64
CA LEU A 10 -7.60 17.56 -6.24
C LEU A 10 -7.53 19.08 -6.04
N ASP A 11 -8.16 19.58 -4.99
CA ASP A 11 -7.98 20.95 -4.55
C ASP A 11 -6.62 21.12 -3.85
N TRP A 12 -5.65 21.64 -4.59
CA TRP A 12 -4.29 21.89 -4.12
C TRP A 12 -4.14 23.18 -3.30
N SER A 13 -5.23 23.91 -3.01
CA SER A 13 -5.20 25.12 -2.19
C SER A 13 -4.94 24.85 -0.70
N TYR A 14 -4.96 23.59 -0.27
CA TYR A 14 -4.65 23.15 1.09
C TYR A 14 -3.18 22.73 1.23
N PRO A 15 -2.25 23.63 1.64
CA PRO A 15 -0.81 23.36 1.59
C PRO A 15 -0.34 22.27 2.57
N ASN A 16 -1.15 21.95 3.59
CA ASN A 16 -0.83 20.98 4.63
C ASN A 16 -1.49 19.61 4.39
N ILE A 17 -2.18 19.43 3.25
CA ILE A 17 -2.83 18.17 2.87
C ILE A 17 -2.06 17.58 1.70
N VAL A 18 -1.84 16.27 1.72
CA VAL A 18 -1.18 15.55 0.64
C VAL A 18 -1.88 14.23 0.33
N LEU A 19 -1.82 13.83 -0.94
CA LEU A 19 -2.35 12.56 -1.42
C LEU A 19 -1.47 11.39 -0.95
N THR A 20 -2.10 10.38 -0.36
CA THR A 20 -1.51 9.05 -0.14
C THR A 20 -2.32 8.03 -0.94
N LEU A 21 -1.65 7.19 -1.73
CA LEU A 21 -2.30 6.08 -2.41
C LEU A 21 -2.29 4.86 -1.49
N SER A 22 -3.48 4.28 -1.23
CA SER A 22 -3.64 3.10 -0.37
C SER A 22 -4.11 1.91 -1.19
N ALA A 23 -3.29 0.88 -1.31
CA ALA A 23 -3.71 -0.39 -1.91
C ALA A 23 -4.58 -1.18 -0.92
N ASP A 24 -5.84 -1.45 -1.31
CA ASP A 24 -6.78 -2.25 -0.54
C ASP A 24 -7.11 -3.58 -1.25
N GLY A 25 -7.42 -4.60 -0.45
CA GLY A 25 -7.80 -5.93 -0.89
C GLY A 25 -7.33 -6.98 0.11
N TRP A 26 -8.19 -7.96 0.41
CA TRP A 26 -7.80 -9.12 1.22
C TRP A 26 -6.82 -10.01 0.43
N GLY A 27 -6.05 -10.82 1.16
CA GLY A 27 -5.27 -11.91 0.57
C GLY A 27 -4.03 -12.25 1.38
N GLY A 28 -3.50 -13.45 1.15
CA GLY A 28 -2.20 -13.84 1.70
C GLY A 28 -1.05 -12.97 1.16
N PRO A 29 0.17 -13.12 1.70
CA PRO A 29 1.27 -12.16 1.52
C PRO A 29 1.63 -11.92 0.05
N TRP A 30 1.66 -12.97 -0.78
CA TRP A 30 1.95 -12.82 -2.20
C TRP A 30 0.94 -11.89 -2.91
N GLY A 31 -0.35 -12.01 -2.59
CA GLY A 31 -1.40 -11.17 -3.18
C GLY A 31 -1.31 -9.72 -2.72
N LYS A 32 -0.90 -9.50 -1.46
CA LYS A 32 -0.64 -8.15 -0.92
C LYS A 32 0.53 -7.49 -1.63
N ILE A 33 1.65 -8.20 -1.70
CA ILE A 33 2.89 -7.71 -2.28
C ILE A 33 2.70 -7.40 -3.76
N SER A 34 2.19 -8.36 -4.54
CA SER A 34 2.00 -8.18 -5.98
C SER A 34 1.04 -7.05 -6.32
N LYS A 35 -0.07 -6.91 -5.58
CA LYS A 35 -1.03 -5.82 -5.79
C LYS A 35 -0.44 -4.47 -5.39
N TYR A 36 0.26 -4.38 -4.27
CA TYR A 36 0.93 -3.15 -3.86
C TYR A 36 1.97 -2.69 -4.90
N ASN A 37 2.87 -3.58 -5.33
CA ASN A 37 3.89 -3.26 -6.33
C ASN A 37 3.28 -2.93 -7.71
N SER A 38 2.07 -3.40 -8.02
CA SER A 38 1.38 -3.06 -9.27
C SER A 38 0.83 -1.63 -9.30
N PHE A 39 0.63 -1.01 -8.14
CA PHE A 39 0.05 0.33 -8.03
C PHE A 39 1.05 1.41 -7.60
N MET A 40 2.15 1.01 -6.97
CA MET A 40 3.09 1.91 -6.34
C MET A 40 4.48 1.73 -6.93
N ASP A 41 5.16 2.85 -7.13
CA ASP A 41 6.54 2.92 -7.61
C ASP A 41 7.31 4.01 -6.86
N GLU A 42 8.59 4.18 -7.21
CA GLU A 42 9.47 5.20 -6.61
C GLU A 42 8.99 6.64 -6.86
N GLN A 43 8.10 6.88 -7.83
CA GLN A 43 7.54 8.19 -8.13
C GLN A 43 6.30 8.50 -7.27
N THR A 44 5.74 7.48 -6.63
CA THR A 44 4.58 7.61 -5.76
C THR A 44 5.01 8.19 -4.41
N ARG A 45 4.65 9.47 -4.16
CA ARG A 45 5.18 10.25 -3.03
C ARG A 45 4.85 9.66 -1.66
N PHE A 46 3.62 9.22 -1.46
CA PHE A 46 3.17 8.60 -0.22
C PHE A 46 2.32 7.37 -0.53
N THR A 47 2.75 6.24 0.00
CA THR A 47 2.15 4.93 -0.26
C THR A 47 1.67 4.30 1.03
N ALA A 48 0.60 3.52 0.90
CA ALA A 48 0.04 2.74 2.00
C ALA A 48 -0.56 1.43 1.47
N PHE A 49 -0.74 0.48 2.37
CA PHE A 49 -1.57 -0.68 2.10
C PHE A 49 -2.21 -1.22 3.38
N LYS A 50 -3.26 -2.02 3.20
CA LYS A 50 -4.04 -2.57 4.29
C LYS A 50 -3.70 -4.04 4.55
N LEU A 51 -3.53 -4.37 5.82
CA LEU A 51 -3.51 -5.71 6.37
C LEU A 51 -4.82 -5.94 7.13
N PHE A 52 -5.51 -7.04 6.83
CA PHE A 52 -6.74 -7.45 7.48
C PHE A 52 -6.45 -8.52 8.53
N TYR A 53 -6.52 -8.13 9.78
CA TYR A 53 -6.23 -8.98 10.92
C TYR A 53 -7.23 -10.13 10.98
N ARG A 54 -6.73 -11.37 11.07
CA ARG A 54 -7.50 -12.64 11.07
C ARG A 54 -8.21 -13.00 9.75
N TRP A 55 -7.99 -12.24 8.68
CA TRP A 55 -8.52 -12.54 7.36
C TRP A 55 -7.43 -12.78 6.33
N ASP A 56 -6.33 -12.05 6.43
CA ASP A 56 -5.13 -12.37 5.66
C ASP A 56 -4.40 -13.54 6.33
N GLU A 57 -4.41 -14.68 5.66
CA GLU A 57 -3.81 -15.91 6.16
C GLU A 57 -2.82 -16.51 5.12
N PRO A 58 -1.52 -16.60 5.45
CA PRO A 58 -0.89 -16.04 6.66
C PRO A 58 -0.85 -14.50 6.64
N LEU A 59 -0.80 -13.89 7.81
CA LEU A 59 -0.54 -12.45 7.94
C LEU A 59 0.95 -12.16 7.70
N MET A 60 1.26 -11.09 6.97
CA MET A 60 2.64 -10.61 6.80
C MET A 60 3.24 -10.21 8.15
N THR A 61 4.52 -10.53 8.34
CA THR A 61 5.30 -9.98 9.45
C THR A 61 5.58 -8.49 9.24
N PRO A 62 5.90 -7.73 10.29
CA PRO A 62 6.29 -6.32 10.14
C PRO A 62 7.46 -6.10 9.18
N LYS A 63 8.42 -7.04 9.14
CA LYS A 63 9.57 -6.93 8.23
C LYS A 63 9.18 -7.15 6.78
N GLU A 64 8.30 -8.11 6.51
CA GLU A 64 7.76 -8.30 5.16
C GLU A 64 6.92 -7.09 4.72
N ALA A 65 6.08 -6.55 5.63
CA ALA A 65 5.22 -5.41 5.34
C ALA A 65 6.00 -4.12 5.07
N LEU A 66 7.20 -3.97 5.64
CA LEU A 66 8.07 -2.82 5.42
C LEU A 66 9.04 -3.02 4.23
N GLY A 67 9.04 -4.18 3.59
CA GLY A 67 10.04 -4.51 2.57
C GLY A 67 11.44 -4.55 3.18
N ILE A 68 11.61 -5.27 4.28
CA ILE A 68 12.91 -5.63 4.87
C ILE A 68 13.22 -7.09 4.55
N ASP A 69 12.22 -7.96 4.68
CA ASP A 69 12.29 -9.38 4.34
C ASP A 69 11.32 -9.71 3.20
N GLY A 70 11.62 -10.74 2.42
CA GLY A 70 10.71 -11.26 1.40
C GLY A 70 9.85 -12.39 1.93
N TYR A 71 8.69 -12.60 1.30
CA TYR A 71 7.83 -13.75 1.55
C TYR A 71 8.07 -14.85 0.50
N GLY A 72 8.27 -16.09 0.96
CA GLY A 72 8.41 -17.26 0.10
C GLY A 72 9.60 -17.18 -0.88
N GLU A 73 9.36 -17.51 -2.15
CA GLU A 73 10.38 -17.54 -3.23
C GLU A 73 10.80 -16.14 -3.72
N GLY A 74 10.77 -15.12 -2.86
CA GLY A 74 11.30 -13.78 -3.17
C GLY A 74 10.28 -12.73 -3.54
N ALA A 75 9.00 -12.88 -3.14
CA ALA A 75 8.07 -11.76 -3.23
C ALA A 75 8.45 -10.70 -2.19
N PHE A 76 8.67 -9.46 -2.62
CA PHE A 76 9.14 -8.38 -1.75
C PHE A 76 8.39 -7.08 -2.03
N ILE A 77 8.13 -6.28 -1.00
CA ILE A 77 7.59 -4.92 -1.14
C ILE A 77 8.69 -4.03 -1.73
N GLU A 78 8.51 -3.58 -2.97
CA GLU A 78 9.56 -2.85 -3.72
C GLU A 78 9.83 -1.44 -3.17
N VAL A 79 8.77 -0.77 -2.73
CA VAL A 79 8.84 0.57 -2.13
C VAL A 79 8.29 0.50 -0.71
N THR A 80 9.11 0.80 0.29
CA THR A 80 8.68 0.79 1.70
C THR A 80 7.48 1.74 1.89
N PRO A 81 6.34 1.25 2.42
CA PRO A 81 5.15 2.06 2.61
C PRO A 81 5.35 3.11 3.69
N ASN A 82 4.75 4.28 3.50
CA ASN A 82 4.71 5.32 4.53
C ASN A 82 3.72 4.98 5.65
N LEU A 83 2.69 4.18 5.34
CA LEU A 83 1.65 3.77 6.28
C LEU A 83 1.22 2.32 6.03
N VAL A 84 1.18 1.52 7.09
CA VAL A 84 0.53 0.20 7.09
C VAL A 84 -0.74 0.30 7.93
N ILE A 85 -1.88 -0.01 7.32
CA ILE A 85 -3.19 0.07 7.98
C ILE A 85 -3.58 -1.32 8.46
N TYR A 86 -3.87 -1.47 9.75
CA TYR A 86 -4.44 -2.70 10.30
C TYR A 86 -5.96 -2.53 10.44
N GLN A 87 -6.73 -3.45 9.84
CA GLN A 87 -8.19 -3.50 9.93
C GLN A 87 -8.67 -4.84 10.49
#